data_AF-B4VLZ6-F1
#
_entry.id   AF-B4VLZ6-F1
#
_cell.length_a   1.000
_cell.length_b   1.000
_cell.length_c   1.000
_cell.angle_alpha   90.00
_cell.angle_beta   90.00
_cell.angle_gamma   90.00
#
_symmetry.space_group_name_H-M   'P 1'
#
loop_
_entity.id
_entity.type
_entity.pdbx_description
1 polymer ?
#
loop_
_entity_poly.entity_id
_entity_poly.type
_entity_poly.pdbx_seq_one_letter_code
_entity_poly.pdbx_strand_id
1 'polypeptide(L)'
;MALTIQEWISTAGYESGKLLRSLRDKAQQWWYFLDHPEVPPDNNLAERSLRLAVTKRKVSGGSRSMKRFQQTADLLSVVQTCRRQGRSVIEFFQAALVAQTESGQSVSLLPEPVP
;
A
#
# COMPACT_ATOMS: atom_id res chain seq x y z
N MET A 1 26.30 -13.71 2.01
CA MET A 1 24.91 -13.89 1.51
C MET A 1 24.86 -14.58 0.14
N ALA A 2 25.61 -14.12 -0.87
CA ALA A 2 25.60 -14.74 -2.21
C ALA A 2 26.02 -16.22 -2.21
N LEU A 3 27.11 -16.57 -1.50
CA LEU A 3 27.59 -17.95 -1.33
C LEU A 3 26.53 -18.86 -0.71
N THR A 4 25.92 -18.43 0.40
CA THR A 4 24.89 -19.21 1.11
C THR A 4 23.63 -19.42 0.26
N ILE A 5 23.18 -18.42 -0.51
CA ILE A 5 22.02 -18.59 -1.39
C ILE A 5 22.32 -19.63 -2.49
N GLN A 6 23.54 -19.64 -3.01
CA GLN A 6 23.96 -20.53 -4.10
C GLN A 6 24.12 -21.99 -3.65
N GLU A 7 24.45 -22.23 -2.39
CA GLU A 7 24.45 -23.58 -1.81
C GLU A 7 23.01 -24.13 -1.74
N TRP A 8 22.10 -23.36 -1.14
CA TRP A 8 20.73 -23.80 -0.88
C TRP A 8 19.85 -23.85 -2.13
N ILE A 9 20.17 -23.09 -3.18
CA ILE A 9 19.39 -23.12 -4.42
C ILE A 9 19.51 -24.47 -5.13
N SER A 10 20.64 -25.17 -4.95
CA SER A 10 20.90 -26.48 -5.56
C SER A 10 20.06 -27.60 -4.92
N THR A 11 19.64 -27.41 -3.67
CA THR A 11 18.86 -28.38 -2.88
C THR A 11 17.39 -27.98 -2.73
N ALA A 12 17.01 -26.79 -3.19
CA ALA A 12 15.68 -26.24 -3.01
C ALA A 12 14.68 -26.75 -4.06
N GLY A 13 13.49 -27.16 -3.60
CA GLY A 13 12.33 -27.38 -4.47
C GLY A 13 11.84 -26.07 -5.13
N TYR A 14 10.91 -26.19 -6.09
CA TYR A 14 10.50 -25.07 -6.95
C TYR A 14 10.09 -23.78 -6.20
N GLU A 15 9.22 -23.88 -5.18
CA GLU A 15 8.76 -22.71 -4.42
C GLU A 15 9.87 -22.09 -3.58
N SER A 16 10.65 -22.91 -2.87
CA SER A 16 11.83 -22.45 -2.11
C SER A 16 12.86 -21.79 -3.03
N GLY A 17 13.04 -22.32 -4.25
CA GLY A 17 13.91 -21.73 -5.26
C GLY A 17 13.45 -20.35 -5.73
N LYS A 18 12.13 -20.10 -5.83
CA LYS A 18 11.61 -18.75 -6.13
C LYS A 18 11.94 -17.77 -5.02
N LEU A 19 11.74 -18.18 -3.77
CA LEU A 19 12.07 -17.34 -2.61
C LEU A 19 13.56 -17.01 -2.58
N LEU A 20 14.43 -18.01 -2.74
CA LEU A 20 15.89 -17.81 -2.76
C LEU A 20 16.35 -16.86 -3.87
N ARG A 21 15.76 -16.96 -5.07
CA ARG A 21 16.01 -15.99 -6.16
C ARG A 21 15.55 -14.59 -5.75
N SER A 22 14.35 -14.45 -5.21
CA SER A 22 13.85 -13.16 -4.74
C SER A 22 14.69 -12.55 -3.62
N LEU A 23 15.25 -13.36 -2.71
CA LEU A 23 16.16 -12.89 -1.65
C LEU A 23 17.45 -12.35 -2.24
N ARG A 24 18.04 -13.05 -3.22
CA ARG A 24 19.23 -12.59 -3.93
C ARG A 24 18.97 -11.32 -4.73
N ASP A 25 17.93 -11.34 -5.55
CA ASP A 25 17.66 -10.28 -6.54
C ASP A 25 17.19 -8.98 -5.85
N LYS A 26 16.61 -9.08 -4.65
CA LYS A 26 16.16 -7.92 -3.85
C LYS A 26 16.98 -7.70 -2.58
N ALA A 27 18.18 -8.27 -2.49
CA ALA A 27 19.05 -8.24 -1.32
C ALA A 27 19.19 -6.84 -0.68
N GLN A 28 19.36 -5.81 -1.50
CA GLN A 28 19.50 -4.42 -1.05
C GLN A 28 18.24 -3.88 -0.35
N GLN A 29 17.05 -4.35 -0.72
CA GLN A 29 15.79 -3.90 -0.11
C GLN A 29 15.55 -4.56 1.25
N TRP A 30 15.98 -5.81 1.42
CA TRP A 30 15.82 -6.55 2.68
C TRP A 30 16.58 -5.91 3.85
N TRP A 31 17.71 -5.29 3.56
CA TRP A 31 18.59 -4.67 4.57
C TRP A 31 18.53 -3.15 4.60
N TYR A 32 17.58 -2.55 3.88
CA TYR A 32 17.44 -1.09 3.78
C TYR A 32 17.32 -0.40 5.15
N PHE A 33 16.66 -1.03 6.11
CA PHE A 33 16.50 -0.50 7.47
C PHE A 33 17.81 -0.37 8.26
N LEU A 34 18.89 -1.04 7.83
CA LEU A 34 20.21 -0.89 8.47
C LEU A 34 20.81 0.49 8.18
N ASP A 35 20.57 1.01 6.98
CA ASP A 35 21.01 2.34 6.56
C ASP A 35 19.98 3.43 6.93
N HIS A 36 18.71 3.04 7.07
CA HIS A 36 17.55 3.90 7.32
C HIS A 36 16.77 3.46 8.56
N PRO A 37 17.22 3.80 9.78
CA PRO A 37 16.60 3.33 11.04
C PRO A 37 15.17 3.82 11.24
N GLU A 38 14.73 4.84 10.50
CA GLU A 38 13.34 5.30 10.44
C GLU A 38 12.39 4.31 9.77
N VAL A 39 12.92 3.36 8.98
CA VAL A 39 12.15 2.31 8.32
C VAL A 39 12.15 1.05 9.19
N PRO A 40 10.98 0.52 9.58
CA PRO A 40 10.93 -0.73 10.35
C PRO A 40 11.52 -1.92 9.59
N PRO A 41 12.10 -2.92 10.29
CA PRO A 41 12.63 -4.15 9.67
C PRO A 41 11.52 -5.13 9.24
N ASP A 42 10.26 -4.68 9.18
CA ASP A 42 9.10 -5.49 8.87
C ASP A 42 8.23 -4.86 7.77
N ASN A 43 7.35 -5.68 7.18
CA ASN A 43 6.45 -5.25 6.11
C ASN A 43 5.03 -4.89 6.62
N ASN A 44 4.85 -4.75 7.93
CA ASN A 44 3.52 -4.64 8.54
C ASN A 44 2.75 -3.41 8.04
N LEU A 45 3.45 -2.31 7.76
CA LEU A 45 2.84 -1.09 7.24
C LEU A 45 2.25 -1.31 5.84
N ALA A 46 3.01 -1.93 4.93
CA ALA A 46 2.54 -2.19 3.57
C ALA A 46 1.38 -3.19 3.57
N GLU A 47 1.49 -4.28 4.34
CA GLU A 47 0.43 -5.28 4.47
C GLU A 47 -0.87 -4.69 5.03
N ARG A 48 -0.80 -3.89 6.10
CA ARG A 48 -1.97 -3.19 6.66
C ARG A 48 -2.62 -2.28 5.62
N SER A 49 -1.81 -1.62 4.79
CA SER A 49 -2.29 -0.74 3.72
C SER A 49 -3.00 -1.51 2.62
N LEU A 50 -2.52 -2.68 2.23
CA LEU A 50 -3.17 -3.49 1.20
C LEU A 50 -4.41 -4.24 1.71
N ARG A 51 -4.46 -4.58 3.00
CA ARG A 51 -5.49 -5.46 3.58
C ARG A 51 -6.92 -5.00 3.31
N LEU A 52 -7.20 -3.70 3.41
CA LEU A 52 -8.56 -3.18 3.17
C LEU A 52 -9.00 -3.41 1.71
N ALA A 53 -8.13 -3.11 0.74
CA ALA A 53 -8.41 -3.29 -0.68
C ALA A 53 -8.60 -4.77 -1.04
N VAL A 54 -7.73 -5.64 -0.52
CA VAL A 54 -7.80 -7.09 -0.74
C VAL A 54 -9.07 -7.67 -0.12
N THR A 55 -9.41 -7.26 1.10
CA THR A 55 -10.64 -7.71 1.79
C THR A 55 -11.88 -7.24 1.05
N LYS A 56 -11.94 -5.97 0.64
CA LYS A 56 -13.06 -5.44 -0.17
C LYS A 56 -13.22 -6.25 -1.47
N ARG A 57 -12.12 -6.49 -2.19
CA ARG A 57 -12.14 -7.28 -3.43
C ARG A 57 -12.65 -8.70 -3.17
N LYS A 58 -12.19 -9.34 -2.11
CA LYS A 58 -12.61 -10.71 -1.73
C LYS A 58 -14.10 -10.78 -1.41
N VAL A 59 -14.60 -9.86 -0.58
CA VAL A 59 -16.00 -9.85 -0.13
C VAL A 59 -16.95 -9.44 -1.24
N SER A 60 -16.60 -8.44 -2.05
CA SER A 60 -17.48 -7.91 -3.11
C SER A 60 -17.26 -8.56 -4.49
N GLY A 61 -16.35 -9.53 -4.62
CA GLY A 61 -16.03 -10.18 -5.90
C GLY A 61 -15.19 -9.33 -6.88
N GLY A 62 -14.83 -8.10 -6.52
CA GLY A 62 -14.07 -7.17 -7.37
C GLY A 62 -14.88 -6.59 -8.53
N SER A 63 -14.20 -5.97 -9.49
CA SER A 63 -14.83 -5.42 -10.69
C SER A 63 -14.28 -6.07 -11.96
N ARG A 64 -15.16 -6.31 -12.93
CA ARG A 64 -14.79 -6.79 -14.28
C ARG A 64 -14.41 -5.65 -15.24
N SER A 65 -14.58 -4.40 -14.82
CA SER A 65 -14.23 -3.21 -15.61
C SER A 65 -13.07 -2.47 -14.94
N MET A 66 -12.04 -2.14 -15.72
CA MET A 66 -10.89 -1.36 -15.24
C MET A 66 -11.32 0.01 -14.70
N LYS A 67 -12.28 0.67 -15.35
CA LYS A 67 -12.82 1.97 -14.90
C LYS A 67 -13.40 1.89 -13.49
N ARG A 68 -14.23 0.88 -13.22
CA ARG A 68 -14.85 0.68 -11.90
C ARG A 68 -13.83 0.22 -10.85
N PHE A 69 -12.81 -0.52 -11.27
CA PHE A 69 -11.69 -0.89 -10.41
C PHE A 69 -10.93 0.37 -9.97
N GLN A 70 -10.59 1.27 -10.91
CA GLN A 70 -9.92 2.53 -10.59
C GLN A 70 -10.75 3.40 -9.64
N GLN A 71 -12.04 3.58 -9.92
CA GLN A 71 -12.95 4.34 -9.03
C GLN A 71 -12.97 3.76 -7.60
N THR A 72 -12.93 2.43 -7.45
CA THR A 72 -12.83 1.80 -6.14
C THR A 72 -11.48 2.08 -5.47
N ALA A 73 -10.38 2.04 -6.24
CA ALA A 73 -9.04 2.34 -5.74
C ALA A 73 -8.92 3.79 -5.28
N ASP A 74 -9.50 4.74 -6.01
CA ASP A 74 -9.50 6.16 -5.66
C ASP A 74 -10.25 6.40 -4.34
N LEU A 75 -11.44 5.84 -4.19
CA LEU A 75 -12.22 5.91 -2.94
C LEU A 75 -11.47 5.29 -1.76
N LEU A 76 -10.86 4.12 -1.95
CA LEU A 76 -10.07 3.48 -0.90
C LEU A 76 -8.83 4.31 -0.52
N SER A 77 -8.21 4.98 -1.48
CA SER A 77 -7.06 5.87 -1.24
C SER A 77 -7.47 7.06 -0.37
N VAL A 78 -8.61 7.70 -0.66
CA VAL A 78 -9.19 8.75 0.18
C VAL A 78 -9.44 8.25 1.61
N VAL A 79 -10.14 7.11 1.74
CA VAL A 79 -10.49 6.52 3.03
C VAL A 79 -9.26 6.20 3.87
N GLN A 80 -8.26 5.56 3.27
CA GLN A 80 -7.03 5.17 3.97
C GLN A 80 -6.20 6.38 4.36
N THR A 81 -6.14 7.40 3.51
CA THR A 81 -5.41 8.64 3.80
C THR A 81 -6.05 9.39 4.97
N CYS A 82 -7.38 9.56 4.96
CA CYS A 82 -8.10 10.19 6.07
C CYS A 82 -7.87 9.44 7.38
N ARG A 83 -7.97 8.10 7.37
CA ARG A 83 -7.70 7.27 8.56
C ARG A 83 -6.27 7.42 9.07
N ARG A 84 -5.27 7.46 8.18
CA ARG A 84 -3.87 7.67 8.56
C ARG A 84 -3.63 9.05 9.19
N GLN A 85 -4.39 10.05 8.75
CA GLN A 85 -4.32 11.42 9.26
C GLN A 85 -5.21 11.66 10.50
N GLY A 86 -5.95 10.65 10.98
CA GLY A 86 -6.91 10.83 12.08
C GLY A 86 -8.13 11.69 11.71
N ARG A 87 -8.42 11.87 10.42
CA ARG A 87 -9.54 12.68 9.91
C ARG A 87 -10.80 11.82 9.71
N SER A 88 -11.97 12.43 9.93
CA SER A 88 -13.25 11.80 9.58
C SER A 88 -13.39 11.66 8.07
N VAL A 89 -13.60 10.42 7.61
CA VAL A 89 -13.84 10.09 6.20
C VAL A 89 -15.15 10.72 5.71
N ILE A 90 -16.19 10.72 6.56
CA ILE A 90 -17.51 11.23 6.20
C ILE A 90 -17.48 12.74 6.03
N GLU A 91 -16.86 13.46 6.97
CA GLU A 91 -16.70 14.92 6.89
C GLU A 91 -15.88 15.31 5.66
N PHE A 92 -14.82 14.55 5.34
CA PHE A 92 -14.02 14.79 4.14
C PHE A 92 -14.86 14.67 2.86
N PHE A 93 -15.66 13.60 2.72
CA PHE A 93 -16.53 13.43 1.55
C PHE A 93 -17.61 14.50 1.47
N GLN A 94 -18.19 14.90 2.60
CA GLN A 94 -19.15 15.99 2.64
C GLN A 94 -18.52 17.30 2.14
N ALA A 95 -17.35 17.66 2.66
CA ALA A 95 -16.63 18.87 2.24
C ALA A 95 -16.27 18.81 0.75
N ALA A 96 -15.82 17.65 0.26
CA ALA A 96 -15.48 17.47 -1.15
C ALA A 96 -16.69 17.66 -2.08
N LEU A 97 -17.86 17.13 -1.70
CA LEU A 97 -19.09 17.28 -2.48
C LEU A 97 -19.58 18.74 -2.50
N VAL A 98 -19.58 19.41 -1.35
CA VAL A 98 -19.98 20.83 -1.23
C VAL A 98 -19.06 21.74 -2.05
N ALA A 99 -17.74 21.56 -1.92
CA ALA A 99 -16.76 22.36 -2.68
C ALA A 99 -16.95 22.20 -4.19
N GLN A 100 -17.21 20.96 -4.65
CA GLN A 100 -17.45 20.67 -6.05
C GLN A 100 -18.72 21.35 -6.59
N THR A 101 -19.79 21.46 -5.79
CA THR A 101 -21.05 22.09 -6.21
C THR A 101 -21.02 23.61 -6.18
N GLU A 102 -20.33 24.21 -5.21
CA GLU A 102 -20.41 25.66 -4.95
C GLU A 102 -19.32 26.46 -5.65
N SER A 103 -18.12 25.91 -5.77
CA SER A 103 -16.91 26.66 -6.19
C SER A 103 -16.12 25.99 -7.30
N GLY A 104 -16.44 24.74 -7.64
CA GLY A 104 -15.62 23.91 -8.53
C GLY A 104 -14.23 23.60 -7.98
N GLN A 105 -13.93 23.98 -6.73
CA GLN A 105 -12.66 23.72 -6.08
C GLN A 105 -12.61 22.31 -5.49
N SER A 106 -11.41 21.76 -5.37
CA SER A 106 -11.15 20.45 -4.76
C SER A 106 -10.65 20.60 -3.33
N VAL A 107 -11.09 19.70 -2.45
CA VAL A 107 -10.57 19.61 -1.08
C VAL A 107 -9.27 18.80 -1.08
N SER A 108 -8.23 19.34 -0.44
CA SER A 108 -6.93 18.68 -0.37
C SER A 108 -6.94 17.47 0.56
N LEU A 109 -6.37 16.37 0.08
CA LEU A 109 -6.03 15.19 0.89
C LEU A 109 -4.71 15.34 1.63
N LEU A 110 -3.87 16.31 1.26
CA LEU A 110 -2.62 16.55 1.97
C LEU A 110 -2.93 17.23 3.31
N PRO A 111 -2.21 16.87 4.38
CA PRO A 111 -2.33 17.61 5.63
C PRO A 111 -1.80 19.04 5.42
N GLU A 112 -2.42 20.01 6.10
CA GLU A 112 -1.86 21.35 6.20
C GLU A 112 -0.50 21.26 6.93
N PRO A 113 0.50 22.06 6.52
CA PRO A 113 1.80 22.06 7.19
C PRO A 113 1.62 22.40 8.67
N VAL A 114 2.27 21.62 9.54
CA VAL A 114 2.33 21.91 10.97
C VAL A 114 3.19 23.18 11.13
N PRO A 115 2.71 24.23 11.81
CA PRO A 115 3.48 25.46 12.04
C PRO A 115 4.73 25.22 12.90
#